data_AF-A0A0F6VZE0-F1
#
_entry.id   AF-A0A0F6VZE0-F1
#
_cell.length_a   1.000
_cell.length_b   1.000
_cell.length_c   1.000
_cell.angle_alpha   90.00
_cell.angle_beta   90.00
_cell.angle_gamma   90.00
#
_symmetry.space_group_name_H-M   'P 1'
#
loop_
_entity.id
_entity.type
_entity.pdbx_description
1 polymer ?
#
loop_
_entity_poly.entity_id
_entity_poly.type
_entity_poly.pdbx_seq_one_letter_code
_entity_poly.pdbx_strand_id
1 'polypeptide(L)'
;MSVPWVLLTHALHVLAGVTWLGGSVLFSLACWPALLRRPPREARETYREIARVLGPTMAIAGTCTLALGLLRGTALGVVRSWSHLATPYGATFLVALVVSLALSAHGAIASRTLEARVWDGDRLRDGASRRVAVEGALVTSGFLVVLTCMVLMHFGM
;
A
#
# COMPACT_ATOMS: atom_id res chain seq x y z
N MET A 1 -6.78 -20.37 21.83
CA MET A 1 -7.16 -18.94 21.79
C MET A 1 -8.65 -18.83 21.57
N SER A 2 -9.33 -17.86 22.19
CA SER A 2 -10.76 -17.66 21.97
C SER A 2 -11.03 -17.14 20.55
N VAL A 3 -12.03 -17.71 19.89
CA VAL A 3 -12.57 -17.31 18.56
C VAL A 3 -12.61 -15.78 18.33
N PRO A 4 -13.00 -14.93 19.31
CA PRO A 4 -13.03 -13.47 19.12
C PRO A 4 -11.70 -12.84 18.67
N TRP A 5 -10.54 -13.31 19.14
CA TRP A 5 -9.26 -12.68 18.78
C TRP A 5 -8.85 -12.92 17.32
N VAL A 6 -9.16 -14.10 16.77
CA VAL A 6 -8.89 -14.43 15.37
C VAL A 6 -9.76 -13.58 14.44
N LEU A 7 -11.04 -13.42 14.80
CA LEU A 7 -11.97 -12.58 14.04
C LEU A 7 -11.60 -11.10 14.11
N LEU A 8 -11.25 -10.60 15.30
CA LEU A 8 -10.85 -9.20 15.47
C LEU A 8 -9.58 -8.88 14.67
N THR A 9 -8.54 -9.71 14.77
CA THR A 9 -7.30 -9.51 14.00
C THR A 9 -7.55 -9.62 12.49
N HIS A 10 -8.47 -10.49 12.05
CA HIS A 10 -8.91 -10.53 10.66
C HIS A 10 -9.53 -9.22 10.21
N ALA A 11 -10.55 -8.75 10.93
CA ALA A 11 -11.29 -7.55 10.58
C ALA A 11 -10.37 -6.33 10.54
N LEU A 12 -9.51 -6.16 11.55
CA LEU A 12 -8.54 -5.07 11.60
C LEU A 12 -7.53 -5.14 10.44
N HIS A 13 -7.04 -6.32 10.08
CA HIS A 13 -6.11 -6.50 8.96
C HIS A 13 -6.77 -6.11 7.64
N VAL A 14 -8.00 -6.58 7.41
CA VAL A 14 -8.77 -6.26 6.20
C VAL A 14 -9.07 -4.76 6.14
N LEU A 15 -9.52 -4.15 7.24
CA LEU A 15 -9.80 -2.70 7.28
C LEU A 15 -8.54 -1.87 7.01
N ALA A 16 -7.41 -2.23 7.60
CA ALA A 16 -6.13 -1.57 7.35
C ALA A 16 -5.70 -1.74 5.87
N GLY A 17 -5.80 -2.96 5.33
CA GLY A 17 -5.43 -3.27 3.95
C GLY A 17 -6.30 -2.53 2.93
N VAL A 18 -7.62 -2.51 3.14
CA VAL A 18 -8.56 -1.77 2.29
C VAL A 18 -8.32 -0.26 2.37
N THR A 19 -8.01 0.27 3.54
CA THR A 19 -7.67 1.70 3.68
C THR A 19 -6.40 2.04 2.89
N TRP A 20 -5.38 1.18 2.97
CA TRP A 20 -4.10 1.40 2.30
C TRP A 20 -4.20 1.26 0.78
N LEU A 21 -4.77 0.15 0.31
CA LEU A 21 -5.03 -0.09 -1.12
C LEU A 21 -6.02 0.92 -1.68
N GLY A 22 -7.18 1.07 -1.05
CA GLY A 22 -8.24 1.95 -1.50
C GLY A 22 -7.81 3.42 -1.57
N GLY A 23 -7.07 3.90 -0.58
CA GLY A 23 -6.46 5.23 -0.60
C GLY A 23 -5.48 5.40 -1.78
N SER A 24 -4.66 4.39 -2.04
CA SER A 24 -3.70 4.40 -3.15
C SER A 24 -4.38 4.42 -4.52
N VAL A 25 -5.44 3.61 -4.71
CA VAL A 25 -6.23 3.59 -5.95
C VAL A 25 -6.97 4.91 -6.15
N LEU A 26 -7.68 5.39 -5.12
CA LEU A 26 -8.38 6.68 -5.17
C LEU A 26 -7.43 7.81 -5.56
N PHE A 27 -6.26 7.86 -4.93
CA PHE A 27 -5.29 8.90 -5.21
C PHE A 27 -4.74 8.82 -6.63
N SER A 28 -4.43 7.61 -7.10
CA SER A 28 -3.87 7.37 -8.43
C SER A 28 -4.86 7.63 -9.56
N LEU A 29 -6.11 7.20 -9.40
CA LEU A 29 -7.12 7.25 -10.48
C LEU A 29 -7.97 8.52 -10.47
N ALA A 30 -8.14 9.17 -9.31
CA ALA A 30 -8.99 10.35 -9.18
C ALA A 30 -8.22 11.60 -8.78
N CYS A 31 -7.51 11.57 -7.64
CA CYS A 31 -6.88 12.78 -7.09
C CYS A 31 -5.78 13.31 -8.01
N TRP A 32 -4.87 12.45 -8.46
CA TRP A 32 -3.77 12.86 -9.32
C TRP A 32 -4.23 13.45 -10.66
N PRO A 33 -5.12 12.80 -11.43
CA PRO A 33 -5.68 13.39 -12.65
C PRO A 33 -6.37 14.74 -12.41
N ALA A 34 -7.08 14.89 -11.29
CA ALA A 34 -7.72 16.15 -10.95
C ALA A 34 -6.70 17.26 -10.61
N LEU A 35 -5.65 16.93 -9.84
CA LEU A 35 -4.57 17.86 -9.49
C LEU A 35 -3.81 18.34 -10.73
N LEU A 36 -3.49 17.43 -11.66
CA LEU A 36 -2.73 17.75 -12.87
C LEU A 36 -3.48 18.63 -13.88
N ARG A 37 -4.80 18.81 -13.72
CA ARG A 37 -5.63 19.71 -14.54
C ARG A 37 -5.74 21.13 -13.97
N ARG A 38 -5.23 21.38 -12.77
CA ARG A 38 -5.25 22.68 -12.11
C ARG A 38 -3.99 23.50 -12.42
N PRO A 39 -4.02 24.84 -12.24
CA PRO A 39 -2.81 25.64 -12.22
C PRO A 39 -1.76 25.03 -11.26
N PRO A 40 -0.47 24.94 -11.63
CA PRO A 40 0.49 24.13 -10.88
C PRO A 40 0.66 24.55 -9.42
N ARG A 41 0.60 25.85 -9.13
CA ARG A 41 0.65 26.38 -7.77
C ARG A 41 -0.52 25.90 -6.91
N GLU A 42 -1.75 26.07 -7.40
CA GLU A 42 -2.97 25.62 -6.72
C GLU A 42 -2.98 24.10 -6.53
N ALA A 43 -2.53 23.34 -7.54
CA ALA A 43 -2.39 21.89 -7.47
C ALA A 43 -1.43 21.46 -6.36
N ARG A 44 -0.28 22.12 -6.26
CA ARG A 44 0.75 21.83 -5.26
C ARG A 44 0.29 22.16 -3.84
N GLU A 45 -0.35 23.31 -3.66
CA GLU A 45 -0.93 23.72 -2.37
C GLU A 45 -2.00 22.72 -1.93
N THR A 46 -2.94 22.38 -2.83
CA THR A 46 -3.96 21.36 -2.57
C THR A 46 -3.33 20.00 -2.22
N TYR A 47 -2.32 19.57 -2.98
CA TYR A 47 -1.62 18.31 -2.72
C TYR A 47 -1.02 18.27 -1.31
N ARG A 48 -0.39 19.35 -0.85
CA ARG A 48 0.22 19.42 0.48
C ARG A 48 -0.80 19.31 1.60
N GLU A 49 -1.95 19.97 1.45
CA GLU A 49 -3.04 19.87 2.41
C GLU A 49 -3.57 18.45 2.51
N ILE A 50 -3.81 17.80 1.37
CA ILE A 50 -4.24 16.40 1.30
C ILE A 50 -3.16 15.49 1.92
N ALA A 51 -1.90 15.66 1.53
CA ALA A 51 -0.78 14.83 1.98
C ALA A 51 -0.53 14.92 3.50
N ARG A 52 -0.82 16.07 4.12
CA ARG A 52 -0.70 16.25 5.57
C ARG A 52 -1.62 15.31 6.36
N VAL A 53 -2.78 14.97 5.80
CA VAL A 53 -3.77 14.07 6.43
C VAL A 53 -3.61 12.64 5.91
N LEU A 54 -3.55 12.47 4.59
CA LEU A 54 -3.44 11.14 3.98
C LEU A 54 -2.10 10.48 4.26
N GLY A 55 -0.99 11.22 4.31
CA GLY A 55 0.34 10.65 4.54
C GLY A 55 0.43 9.83 5.84
N PRO A 56 0.14 10.42 7.01
CA PRO A 56 0.09 9.68 8.27
C PRO A 56 -0.95 8.55 8.25
N THR A 57 -2.12 8.77 7.67
CA THR A 57 -3.19 7.76 7.60
C THR A 57 -2.75 6.53 6.81
N MET A 58 -2.12 6.72 5.65
CA MET A 58 -1.58 5.64 4.82
C MET A 58 -0.41 4.94 5.50
N ALA A 59 0.45 5.68 6.21
CA ALA A 59 1.55 5.08 6.97
C ALA A 59 1.04 4.17 8.09
N ILE A 60 0.03 4.62 8.84
CA ILE A 60 -0.61 3.82 9.90
C ILE A 60 -1.31 2.60 9.28
N ALA A 61 -2.10 2.78 8.22
CA ALA A 61 -2.80 1.70 7.55
C ALA A 61 -1.83 0.62 7.01
N GLY A 62 -0.74 1.04 6.35
CA GLY A 62 0.27 0.10 5.86
C GLY A 62 1.01 -0.64 6.99
N THR A 63 1.36 0.08 8.06
CA THR A 63 2.00 -0.53 9.24
C THR A 63 1.08 -1.55 9.92
N CYS A 64 -0.19 -1.20 10.14
CA CYS A 64 -1.19 -2.11 10.70
C CYS A 64 -1.42 -3.33 9.80
N THR A 65 -1.48 -3.13 8.48
CA THR A 65 -1.63 -4.22 7.51
C THR A 65 -0.48 -5.21 7.63
N LEU A 66 0.77 -4.74 7.63
CA LEU A 66 1.96 -5.57 7.78
C LEU A 66 2.00 -6.28 9.13
N ALA A 67 1.81 -5.56 10.24
CA ALA A 67 1.89 -6.12 11.58
C ALA A 67 0.81 -7.20 11.82
N LEU A 68 -0.44 -6.92 11.43
CA LEU A 68 -1.53 -7.88 11.57
C LEU A 68 -1.40 -9.04 10.58
N GLY A 69 -0.86 -8.81 9.38
CA GLY A 69 -0.58 -9.86 8.40
C GLY A 69 0.48 -10.83 8.91
N LEU A 70 1.57 -10.33 9.49
CA LEU A 70 2.60 -11.14 10.15
C LEU A 70 2.01 -11.94 11.31
N LEU A 71 1.24 -11.29 12.18
CA LEU A 71 0.59 -11.96 13.31
C LEU A 71 -0.33 -13.09 12.84
N ARG A 72 -1.11 -12.85 11.77
CA ARG A 72 -2.03 -13.82 11.17
C ARG A 72 -1.34 -14.98 10.48
N GLY A 73 -0.25 -14.73 9.75
CA GLY A 73 0.48 -15.79 9.04
C GLY A 73 1.31 -16.66 9.97
N THR A 74 1.80 -16.09 11.09
CA THR A 74 2.74 -16.75 12.00
C THR A 74 2.09 -17.24 13.29
N ALA A 75 1.95 -16.38 14.30
CA ALA A 75 1.47 -16.75 15.63
C ALA A 75 0.04 -17.32 15.60
N LEU A 76 -0.83 -16.77 14.76
CA LEU A 76 -2.21 -17.24 14.58
C LEU A 76 -2.39 -18.17 13.38
N GLY A 77 -1.33 -18.39 12.61
CA GLY A 77 -1.36 -19.08 11.33
C GLY A 77 -0.54 -20.36 11.30
N VAL A 78 -0.26 -20.78 10.08
CA VAL A 78 0.45 -22.03 9.80
C VAL A 78 1.97 -21.86 9.77
N VAL A 79 2.52 -20.66 9.57
CA VAL A 79 3.99 -20.45 9.47
C VAL A 79 4.60 -20.34 10.87
N ARG A 80 5.06 -21.47 11.42
CA ARG A 80 5.64 -21.55 12.79
C ARG A 80 7.11 -21.94 12.82
N SER A 81 7.68 -22.31 11.67
CA SER A 81 9.06 -22.72 11.52
C SER A 81 9.57 -22.35 10.12
N TRP A 82 10.89 -22.38 9.93
CA TRP A 82 11.52 -22.12 8.64
C TRP A 82 11.10 -23.12 7.55
N SER A 83 10.83 -24.38 7.90
CA SER A 83 10.38 -25.38 6.94
C SER A 83 8.99 -25.06 6.37
N HIS A 84 8.14 -24.36 7.12
CA HIS A 84 6.82 -23.98 6.62
C HIS A 84 6.90 -22.95 5.49
N LEU A 85 7.99 -22.19 5.37
CA LEU A 85 8.20 -21.25 4.26
C LEU A 85 8.39 -21.94 2.90
N ALA A 86 8.78 -23.23 2.89
CA ALA A 86 8.91 -24.03 1.69
C ALA A 86 7.58 -24.69 1.25
N THR A 87 6.53 -24.60 2.06
CA THR A 87 5.19 -25.05 1.66
C THR A 87 4.59 -24.03 0.68
N PRO A 88 3.58 -24.41 -0.14
CA PRO A 88 2.87 -23.45 -0.99
C PRO A 88 2.44 -22.20 -0.18
N TYR A 89 1.68 -22.40 0.91
CA TYR A 89 1.24 -21.31 1.78
C TYR A 89 2.40 -20.44 2.26
N GLY A 90 3.50 -21.06 2.67
CA GLY A 90 4.68 -20.33 3.14
C GLY A 90 5.31 -19.47 2.05
N ALA A 91 5.36 -19.97 0.81
CA ALA A 91 5.89 -19.26 -0.33
C ALA A 91 5.00 -18.07 -0.73
N THR A 92 3.67 -18.27 -0.81
CA THR A 92 2.72 -17.19 -1.11
C THR A 92 2.70 -16.13 0.00
N PHE A 93 2.78 -16.56 1.28
CA PHE A 93 2.96 -15.67 2.42
C PHE A 93 4.24 -14.84 2.30
N LEU A 94 5.36 -15.47 1.95
CA LEU A 94 6.65 -14.78 1.80
C LEU A 94 6.63 -13.77 0.66
N VAL A 95 6.06 -14.13 -0.49
CA VAL A 95 5.89 -13.21 -1.62
C VAL A 95 5.03 -12.01 -1.21
N ALA A 96 3.89 -12.24 -0.56
CA ALA A 96 3.03 -11.16 -0.08
C ALA A 96 3.77 -10.23 0.90
N LEU A 97 4.56 -10.78 1.81
CA LEU A 97 5.34 -10.02 2.78
C LEU A 97 6.41 -9.17 2.09
N VAL A 98 7.20 -9.75 1.19
CA VAL A 98 8.26 -9.03 0.47
C VAL A 98 7.67 -7.90 -0.38
N VAL A 99 6.60 -8.16 -1.14
CA VAL A 99 5.94 -7.14 -1.95
C VAL A 99 5.35 -6.03 -1.09
N SER A 100 4.72 -6.38 0.04
CA SER A 100 4.16 -5.38 0.97
C SER A 100 5.24 -4.51 1.60
N LEU A 101 6.39 -5.09 1.97
CA LEU A 101 7.55 -4.33 2.46
C LEU A 101 8.12 -3.41 1.38
N ALA A 102 8.23 -3.90 0.14
CA ALA A 102 8.69 -3.09 -0.99
C ALA A 102 7.75 -1.91 -1.25
N LEU A 103 6.43 -2.13 -1.23
CA LEU A 103 5.43 -1.05 -1.35
C LEU A 103 5.52 -0.04 -0.21
N SER A 104 5.71 -0.50 1.03
CA SER A 104 5.85 0.38 2.20
C SER A 104 7.10 1.24 2.09
N ALA A 105 8.26 0.64 1.79
CA ALA A 105 9.51 1.36 1.59
C ALA A 105 9.43 2.34 0.41
N HIS A 106 8.85 1.91 -0.71
CA HIS A 106 8.62 2.74 -1.89
C HIS A 106 7.74 3.95 -1.56
N GLY A 107 6.61 3.75 -0.87
CA GLY A 107 5.74 4.84 -0.43
C GLY A 107 6.43 5.84 0.51
N ALA A 108 7.26 5.36 1.43
CA ALA A 108 8.05 6.20 2.33
C ALA A 108 9.09 7.06 1.57
N ILE A 109 9.73 6.51 0.54
CA ILE A 109 10.68 7.24 -0.31
C ILE A 109 9.95 8.20 -1.26
N ALA A 110 8.86 7.74 -1.88
CA ALA A 110 8.05 8.51 -2.81
C ALA A 110 7.47 9.73 -2.10
N SER A 111 6.82 9.58 -0.94
CA SER A 111 6.22 10.71 -0.19
C SER A 111 7.20 11.86 0.10
N ARG A 112 8.49 11.57 0.30
CA ARG A 112 9.54 12.58 0.55
C ARG A 112 10.01 13.30 -0.72
N THR A 113 9.86 12.66 -1.88
CA THR A 113 10.46 13.13 -3.15
C THR A 113 9.42 13.51 -4.20
N LEU A 114 8.16 13.09 -4.05
CA LEU A 114 7.13 13.17 -5.07
C LEU A 114 6.77 14.62 -5.40
N GLU A 115 6.69 15.49 -4.39
CA GLU A 115 6.44 16.92 -4.62
C GLU A 115 7.51 17.52 -5.55
N ALA A 116 8.79 17.31 -5.22
CA ALA A 116 9.90 17.79 -6.03
C ALA A 116 10.01 17.08 -7.39
N ARG A 117 9.46 15.87 -7.56
CA ARG A 117 9.45 15.14 -8.83
C ARG A 117 8.33 15.58 -9.78
N VAL A 118 7.27 16.18 -9.25
CA VAL A 118 6.08 16.61 -10.00
C VAL A 118 6.13 18.10 -10.29
N TRP A 119 6.54 18.93 -9.32
CA TRP A 119 6.55 20.39 -9.45
C TRP A 119 7.97 20.98 -9.41
N ASP A 120 8.15 22.07 -10.14
CA ASP A 120 9.32 22.94 -10.11
C ASP A 120 8.89 24.39 -9.87
N GLY A 121 8.89 24.81 -8.61
CA GLY A 121 8.26 26.08 -8.21
C GLY A 121 6.76 26.09 -8.54
N ASP A 122 6.37 27.03 -9.41
CA ASP A 122 4.99 27.22 -9.91
C ASP A 122 4.77 26.57 -11.29
N ARG A 123 5.66 25.64 -11.70
CA ARG A 123 5.55 24.91 -12.97
C ARG A 123 5.42 23.40 -12.73
N LEU A 124 4.73 22.72 -13.63
CA LEU A 124 4.72 21.27 -13.69
C LEU A 124 6.00 20.81 -14.40
N ARG A 125 6.66 19.77 -13.86
CA ARG A 125 7.85 19.19 -14.51
C ARG A 125 7.47 18.39 -15.76
N ASP A 126 8.38 18.37 -16.73
CA ASP A 126 8.21 17.57 -17.93
C ASP A 126 8.02 16.09 -17.60
N GLY A 127 7.00 15.50 -18.21
CA GLY A 127 6.63 14.11 -17.99
C GLY A 127 6.01 13.80 -16.61
N ALA A 128 5.66 14.80 -15.80
CA ALA A 128 5.03 14.59 -14.49
C ALA A 128 3.78 13.71 -14.58
N SER A 129 2.91 13.94 -15.56
CA SER A 129 1.68 13.14 -15.77
C SER A 129 2.00 11.67 -16.04
N ARG A 130 2.99 11.38 -16.89
CA ARG A 130 3.42 10.01 -17.17
C ARG A 130 4.05 9.37 -15.92
N ARG A 131 4.87 10.13 -15.18
CA ARG A 131 5.52 9.66 -13.95
C ARG A 131 4.49 9.27 -12.89
N VAL A 132 3.50 10.13 -12.66
CA VAL A 132 2.40 9.87 -11.73
C VAL A 132 1.56 8.67 -12.17
N ALA A 133 1.28 8.52 -13.47
CA ALA A 133 0.55 7.36 -13.98
C ALA A 133 1.33 6.04 -13.81
N VAL A 134 2.63 6.03 -14.13
CA VAL A 134 3.50 4.86 -13.94
C VAL A 134 3.61 4.50 -12.46
N GLU A 135 3.76 5.49 -11.59
CA GLU A 135 3.79 5.31 -10.14
C GLU A 135 2.50 4.67 -9.63
N GLY A 136 1.34 5.21 -10.04
CA GLY A 136 0.04 4.66 -9.68
C GLY A 136 -0.16 3.23 -10.18
N ALA A 137 0.28 2.94 -11.42
CA ALA A 137 0.22 1.61 -12.00
C ALA A 137 1.13 0.61 -11.25
N LEU A 138 2.35 1.02 -10.89
CA LEU A 138 3.30 0.20 -10.13
C LEU A 138 2.74 -0.15 -8.74
N VAL A 139 2.26 0.85 -8.00
CA VAL A 139 1.70 0.65 -6.66
C VAL A 139 0.44 -0.23 -6.72
N THR A 140 -0.45 0.04 -7.68
CA THR A 140 -1.68 -0.76 -7.87
C THR A 140 -1.35 -2.21 -8.23
N SER A 141 -0.38 -2.43 -9.12
CA SER A 141 0.06 -3.77 -9.50
C SER A 141 0.67 -4.53 -8.33
N GLY A 142 1.49 -3.87 -7.51
CA GLY A 142 2.03 -4.49 -6.29
C GLY A 142 0.93 -4.91 -5.33
N PHE A 143 -0.10 -4.07 -5.13
CA PHE A 143 -1.24 -4.46 -4.30
C PHE A 143 -2.07 -5.59 -4.92
N LEU A 144 -2.22 -5.65 -6.24
CA LEU A 144 -2.89 -6.76 -6.90
C LEU A 144 -2.13 -8.08 -6.67
N VAL A 145 -0.80 -8.06 -6.68
CA VAL A 145 0.02 -9.22 -6.32
C VAL A 145 -0.24 -9.64 -4.86
N VAL A 146 -0.22 -8.70 -3.91
CA VAL A 146 -0.50 -8.99 -2.50
C VAL A 146 -1.91 -9.55 -2.31
N LEU A 147 -2.92 -8.93 -2.92
CA LEU A 147 -4.31 -9.38 -2.86
C LEU A 147 -4.47 -10.78 -3.45
N THR A 148 -3.83 -11.05 -4.59
CA THR A 148 -3.79 -12.38 -5.20
C THR A 148 -3.20 -13.38 -4.22
N CYS A 149 -2.05 -13.08 -3.59
CA CYS A 149 -1.46 -13.97 -2.58
C CYS A 149 -2.40 -14.22 -1.39
N MET A 150 -3.14 -13.20 -0.92
CA MET A 150 -4.13 -13.38 0.15
C MET A 150 -5.26 -14.35 -0.26
N VAL A 151 -5.73 -14.26 -1.50
CA VAL A 151 -6.74 -15.17 -2.05
C VAL A 151 -6.16 -16.58 -2.18
N LEU A 152 -4.93 -16.73 -2.68
CA LEU A 152 -4.27 -18.03 -2.81
C LEU A 152 -4.10 -18.71 -1.43
N MET A 153 -3.64 -17.97 -0.42
CA MET A 153 -3.49 -18.47 0.95
C MET A 153 -4.82 -18.91 1.58
N HIS A 154 -5.94 -18.31 1.20
CA HIS A 154 -7.26 -18.78 1.64
C HIS A 154 -7.56 -20.20 1.15
N PHE A 155 -7.06 -20.56 -0.03
CA PHE A 155 -7.16 -21.91 -0.60
C PHE A 155 -6.01 -22.84 -0.19
N GLY A 156 -5.14 -22.41 0.73
CA GLY A 156 -3.99 -23.20 1.21
C GLY A 156 -2.80 -23.24 0.25
N MET A 157 -2.81 -22.38 -0.78
CA MET A 157 -1.70 -22.21 -1.71
C MET A 157 -0.65 -21.24 -1.22
#